data_AF-A0A8T7HHK8-F1
#
_entry.id   AF-A0A8T7HHK8-F1
#
_cell.length_a   1.000
_cell.length_b   1.000
_cell.length_c   1.000
_cell.angle_alpha   90.00
_cell.angle_beta   90.00
_cell.angle_gamma   90.00
#
_symmetry.space_group_name_H-M   'P 1'
#
loop_
_entity.id
_entity.type
_entity.pdbx_description
1 polymer ?
#
loop_
_entity_poly.entity_id
_entity_poly.type
_entity_poly.pdbx_seq_one_letter_code
_entity_poly.pdbx_strand_id
1 'polypeptide(L)'
;MKDLMKSTFSQIKKRKGLMIGIFFVQVILFLSIFVSGLTFQVLGINEARSIIEPLQNSEISPDNLEAADELAKSFDSISQSYKAMWKYMRYSIYIPFILFIILNGIVWMMTFGLRRKVNIKENVNRWLRFAGINLIVFLPYFLFADWYISSIFTADVDVNNFIRNLWIIGYLSLPLYYIAVSGFGLIDKSWKEMCKIFYQKAIKKIYITLPVAAVLHGLIAGTGYLLFLTLDTEVPNLFYVFSTGTLFFTIILIIRLIWINYILD
;
A
#
# COMPACT_ATOMS: atom_id res chain seq x y z
N MET A 1 23.15 14.96 12.53
CA MET A 1 22.06 14.05 12.98
C MET A 1 21.43 14.49 14.30
N LYS A 2 22.21 14.93 15.30
CA LYS A 2 21.71 15.45 16.59
C LYS A 2 20.73 16.64 16.44
N ASP A 3 21.06 17.62 15.59
CA ASP A 3 20.20 18.81 15.39
C ASP A 3 18.90 18.49 14.65
N LEU A 4 18.96 17.55 13.70
CA LEU A 4 17.79 17.02 12.98
C LEU A 4 16.78 16.40 13.96
N MET A 5 17.27 15.53 14.85
CA MET A 5 16.42 14.90 15.88
C MET A 5 15.83 15.95 16.82
N LYS A 6 16.63 16.91 17.30
CA LYS A 6 16.18 17.98 18.20
C LYS A 6 15.07 18.82 17.54
N SER A 7 15.22 19.15 16.26
CA SER A 7 14.20 19.86 15.47
C SER A 7 12.90 19.05 15.37
N THR A 8 12.99 17.77 15.00
CA THR A 8 11.83 16.87 14.92
C THR A 8 11.07 16.78 16.25
N PHE A 9 11.75 16.52 17.36
CA PHE A 9 11.12 16.43 18.68
C PHE A 9 10.51 17.77 19.15
N SER A 10 11.15 18.89 18.82
CA SER A 10 10.62 20.23 19.10
C SER A 10 9.29 20.48 18.37
N GLN A 11 9.19 20.10 17.10
CA GLN A 11 7.96 20.22 16.31
C GLN A 11 6.83 19.36 16.90
N ILE A 12 7.12 18.12 17.28
CA ILE A 12 6.17 17.20 17.93
C ILE A 12 5.64 17.81 19.24
N LYS A 13 6.55 18.31 20.11
CA LYS A 13 6.19 18.84 21.43
C LYS A 13 5.30 20.08 21.34
N LYS A 14 5.50 20.94 20.32
CA LYS A 14 4.74 22.18 20.13
C LYS A 14 3.30 21.95 19.65
N ARG A 15 3.01 20.85 18.94
CA ARG A 15 1.70 20.62 18.29
C ARG A 15 1.14 19.23 18.58
N LYS A 16 1.04 18.87 19.86
CA LYS A 16 0.56 17.56 20.34
C LYS A 16 -0.81 17.16 19.77
N GLY A 17 -1.76 18.10 19.70
CA GLY A 17 -3.09 17.81 19.13
C GLY A 17 -3.04 17.40 17.65
N LEU A 18 -2.20 18.06 16.85
CA LEU A 18 -2.02 17.70 15.44
C LEU A 18 -1.33 16.33 15.30
N MET A 19 -0.38 16.02 16.18
CA MET A 19 0.26 14.70 16.24
C MET A 19 -0.74 13.58 16.52
N ILE A 20 -1.61 13.77 17.51
CA ILE A 20 -2.68 12.82 17.83
C ILE A 20 -3.62 12.66 16.63
N GLY A 21 -4.00 13.76 15.97
CA GLY A 21 -4.80 13.71 14.75
C GLY A 21 -4.13 12.92 13.61
N ILE A 22 -2.84 13.13 13.38
CA ILE A 22 -2.06 12.37 12.37
C ILE A 22 -2.09 10.87 12.70
N PHE A 23 -1.89 10.51 13.97
CA PHE A 23 -1.94 9.13 14.41
C PHE A 23 -3.31 8.49 14.13
N PHE A 24 -4.41 9.16 14.50
CA PHE A 24 -5.76 8.66 14.24
C PHE A 24 -6.05 8.47 12.75
N VAL A 25 -5.72 9.46 11.91
CA VAL A 25 -5.92 9.33 10.45
C VAL A 25 -5.08 8.19 9.89
N GLN A 26 -3.90 7.93 10.44
CA GLN A 26 -3.05 6.82 10.03
C GLN A 26 -3.62 5.45 10.42
N VAL A 27 -4.23 5.33 11.60
CA VAL A 27 -4.98 4.13 12.01
C VAL A 27 -6.17 3.90 11.06
N ILE A 28 -6.95 4.95 10.76
CA ILE A 28 -8.09 4.87 9.84
C ILE A 28 -7.62 4.46 8.43
N LEU A 29 -6.51 5.02 7.95
CA LEU A 29 -5.89 4.63 6.68
C LEU A 29 -5.55 3.14 6.66
N PHE A 30 -4.87 2.65 7.69
CA PHE A 30 -4.47 1.26 7.79
C PHE A 30 -5.67 0.32 7.82
N LEU A 31 -6.66 0.60 8.69
CA LEU A 31 -7.88 -0.19 8.79
C LEU A 31 -8.67 -0.18 7.48
N SER A 32 -8.80 0.98 6.82
CA SER A 32 -9.49 1.08 5.53
C SER A 32 -8.83 0.23 4.45
N ILE A 33 -7.49 0.27 4.35
CA ILE A 33 -6.74 -0.58 3.41
C ILE A 33 -6.88 -2.06 3.76
N PHE A 34 -6.74 -2.41 5.04
CA PHE A 34 -6.81 -3.79 5.51
C PHE A 34 -8.20 -4.41 5.27
N VAL A 35 -9.27 -3.73 5.69
CA VAL A 35 -10.65 -4.21 5.54
C VAL A 35 -11.03 -4.30 4.07
N SER A 36 -10.68 -3.30 3.24
CA SER A 36 -10.96 -3.39 1.80
C SER A 36 -10.18 -4.54 1.14
N GLY A 37 -8.91 -4.73 1.49
CA GLY A 37 -8.10 -5.85 1.02
C GLY A 37 -8.74 -7.20 1.36
N LEU A 38 -9.07 -7.43 2.64
CA LEU A 38 -9.73 -8.66 3.08
C LEU A 38 -11.08 -8.87 2.41
N THR A 39 -11.90 -7.82 2.29
CA THR A 39 -13.23 -7.91 1.70
C THR A 39 -13.15 -8.41 0.26
N PHE A 40 -12.29 -7.83 -0.56
CA PHE A 40 -12.17 -8.24 -1.96
C PHE A 40 -11.45 -9.58 -2.14
N GLN A 41 -10.55 -9.96 -1.23
CA GLN A 41 -9.96 -11.30 -1.20
C GLN A 41 -11.03 -12.36 -0.89
N VAL A 42 -11.83 -12.16 0.15
CA VAL A 42 -12.91 -13.09 0.54
C VAL A 42 -13.94 -13.22 -0.59
N LEU A 43 -14.37 -12.09 -1.18
CA LEU A 43 -15.27 -12.11 -2.33
C LEU A 43 -14.65 -12.87 -3.50
N GLY A 44 -13.38 -12.61 -3.84
CA GLY A 44 -12.69 -13.34 -4.90
C GLY A 44 -12.60 -14.86 -4.65
N ILE A 45 -12.33 -15.28 -3.41
CA ILE A 45 -12.30 -16.71 -3.02
C ILE A 45 -13.68 -17.35 -3.15
N ASN A 46 -14.74 -16.64 -2.73
CA ASN A 46 -16.10 -17.16 -2.84
C ASN A 46 -16.50 -17.37 -4.31
N GLU A 47 -16.17 -16.43 -5.19
CA GLU A 47 -16.40 -16.60 -6.63
C GLU A 47 -15.56 -17.75 -7.21
N ALA A 48 -14.33 -17.95 -6.74
CA ALA A 48 -13.51 -19.09 -7.15
C ALA A 48 -14.14 -20.43 -6.76
N ARG A 49 -14.76 -20.52 -5.57
CA ARG A 49 -15.49 -21.74 -5.15
C ARG A 49 -16.68 -22.03 -6.06
N SER A 50 -17.46 -21.01 -6.43
CA SER A 50 -18.58 -21.14 -7.36
C SER A 50 -18.17 -21.65 -8.76
N ILE A 51 -16.89 -21.50 -9.12
CA ILE A 51 -16.33 -22.05 -10.37
C ILE A 51 -15.85 -23.49 -10.17
N ILE A 52 -15.15 -23.76 -9.07
CA ILE A 52 -14.48 -25.04 -8.82
C ILE A 52 -15.47 -26.14 -8.42
N GLU A 53 -16.45 -25.84 -7.57
CA GLU A 53 -17.37 -26.84 -7.03
C GLU A 53 -18.16 -27.57 -8.13
N PRO A 54 -18.76 -26.89 -9.13
CA PRO A 54 -19.42 -27.59 -10.25
C PRO A 54 -18.46 -28.45 -11.08
N LEU A 55 -17.21 -28.02 -11.24
CA LEU A 55 -16.18 -28.75 -12.00
C LEU A 55 -15.64 -29.97 -11.26
N GLN A 56 -15.59 -29.92 -9.92
CA GLN A 56 -15.15 -31.04 -9.10
C GLN A 56 -16.25 -32.08 -8.87
N ASN A 57 -17.51 -31.63 -8.81
CA ASN A 57 -18.65 -32.51 -8.56
C ASN A 57 -19.22 -33.14 -9.84
N SER A 58 -18.80 -32.69 -11.03
CA SER A 58 -19.17 -33.33 -12.29
C SER A 58 -18.20 -34.48 -12.57
N GLU A 59 -18.65 -35.73 -12.37
CA GLU A 59 -17.95 -36.91 -12.88
C GLU A 59 -18.12 -37.02 -14.40
N ILE A 60 -17.38 -36.16 -15.13
CA ILE A 60 -17.37 -36.17 -16.59
C ILE A 60 -16.58 -37.40 -17.05
N SER A 61 -17.31 -38.49 -17.33
CA SER A 61 -16.79 -39.67 -18.00
C SER A 61 -17.44 -39.79 -19.38
N PRO A 62 -16.79 -40.48 -20.35
CA PRO A 62 -17.39 -40.74 -21.66
C PRO A 62 -18.76 -41.43 -21.60
N ASP A 63 -19.06 -42.11 -20.49
CA ASP A 63 -20.27 -42.88 -20.26
C ASP A 63 -21.38 -42.10 -19.54
N ASN A 64 -21.11 -40.86 -19.08
CA ASN A 64 -22.05 -40.08 -18.26
C ASN A 64 -22.39 -38.71 -18.90
N LEU A 65 -23.19 -38.76 -19.97
CA LEU A 65 -23.67 -37.58 -20.71
C LEU A 65 -24.53 -36.63 -19.87
N GLU A 66 -25.21 -37.12 -18.83
CA GLU A 66 -26.02 -36.29 -17.92
C GLU A 66 -25.15 -35.29 -17.13
N ALA A 67 -23.95 -35.70 -16.70
CA ALA A 67 -23.00 -34.82 -16.02
C ALA A 67 -22.49 -33.68 -16.93
N ALA A 68 -22.34 -33.95 -18.23
CA ALA A 68 -21.98 -32.92 -19.21
C ALA A 68 -23.13 -31.93 -19.44
N ASP A 69 -24.37 -32.40 -19.43
CA ASP A 69 -25.58 -31.58 -19.60
C ASP A 69 -25.87 -30.70 -18.37
N GLU A 70 -25.61 -31.21 -17.16
CA GLU A 70 -25.66 -30.42 -15.93
C GLU A 70 -24.58 -29.34 -15.88
N LEU A 71 -23.35 -29.66 -16.31
CA LEU A 71 -22.29 -28.66 -16.43
C LEU A 71 -22.66 -27.57 -17.45
N ALA A 72 -23.22 -27.96 -18.60
CA ALA A 72 -23.67 -27.01 -19.63
C ALA A 72 -24.72 -26.04 -19.10
N LYS A 73 -25.66 -26.51 -18.25
CA LYS A 73 -26.65 -25.66 -17.57
C LYS A 73 -26.01 -24.71 -16.56
N SER A 74 -24.89 -25.09 -15.94
CA SER A 74 -24.15 -24.25 -14.99
C SER A 74 -23.21 -23.24 -15.65
N PHE A 75 -22.96 -23.35 -16.97
CA PHE A 75 -21.94 -22.57 -17.67
C PHE A 75 -22.13 -21.05 -17.56
N ASP A 76 -23.38 -20.57 -17.63
CA ASP A 76 -23.68 -19.15 -17.46
C ASP A 76 -23.32 -18.65 -16.06
N SER A 77 -23.58 -19.45 -15.02
CA SER A 77 -23.23 -19.13 -13.64
C SER A 77 -21.72 -19.14 -13.42
N ILE A 78 -21.02 -20.12 -14.00
CA ILE A 78 -19.55 -20.20 -13.99
C ILE A 78 -18.95 -18.96 -14.66
N SER A 79 -19.45 -18.59 -15.84
CA SER A 79 -19.01 -17.40 -16.59
C SER A 79 -19.23 -16.10 -15.82
N GLN A 80 -20.37 -15.95 -15.14
CA GLN A 80 -20.65 -14.80 -14.28
C GLN A 80 -19.70 -14.75 -13.07
N SER A 81 -19.46 -15.90 -12.43
CA SER A 81 -18.54 -16.02 -11.29
C SER A 81 -17.11 -15.66 -11.70
N TYR A 82 -16.67 -16.08 -12.89
CA TYR A 82 -15.37 -15.70 -13.45
C TYR A 82 -15.23 -14.19 -13.65
N LYS A 83 -16.25 -13.53 -14.22
CA LYS A 83 -16.29 -12.06 -14.38
C LYS A 83 -16.32 -11.34 -13.02
N ALA A 84 -17.02 -11.89 -12.04
CA ALA A 84 -17.08 -11.34 -10.69
C ALA A 84 -15.72 -11.45 -9.97
N MET A 85 -15.09 -12.63 -10.01
CA MET A 85 -13.74 -12.87 -9.50
C MET A 85 -12.74 -11.86 -10.09
N TRP A 86 -12.78 -11.70 -11.41
CA TRP A 86 -11.96 -10.71 -12.13
C TRP A 86 -12.17 -9.28 -11.60
N LYS A 87 -13.44 -8.87 -11.45
CA LYS A 87 -13.81 -7.56 -10.91
C LYS A 87 -13.28 -7.37 -9.47
N TYR A 88 -13.41 -8.37 -8.61
CA TYR A 88 -12.95 -8.28 -7.23
C TYR A 88 -11.42 -8.24 -7.11
N MET A 89 -10.70 -8.98 -7.94
CA MET A 89 -9.23 -8.85 -8.02
C MET A 89 -8.81 -7.45 -8.40
N ARG A 90 -9.46 -6.83 -9.40
CA ARG A 90 -9.22 -5.42 -9.73
C ARG A 90 -9.54 -4.48 -8.57
N TYR A 91 -10.66 -4.69 -7.90
CA TYR A 91 -11.06 -3.86 -6.74
C TYR A 91 -10.10 -3.99 -5.57
N SER A 92 -9.49 -5.16 -5.36
CA SER A 92 -8.44 -5.39 -4.36
C SER A 92 -7.17 -4.56 -4.60
N ILE A 93 -7.01 -4.00 -5.82
CA ILE A 93 -5.88 -3.15 -6.20
C ILE A 93 -6.29 -1.68 -6.19
N TYR A 94 -7.33 -1.33 -6.95
CA TYR A 94 -7.72 0.07 -7.18
C TYR A 94 -8.28 0.75 -5.94
N ILE A 95 -9.12 0.07 -5.15
CA ILE A 95 -9.76 0.69 -3.98
C ILE A 95 -8.72 1.01 -2.89
N PRO A 96 -7.85 0.07 -2.48
CA PRO A 96 -6.76 0.40 -1.56
C PRO A 96 -5.84 1.51 -2.06
N PHE A 97 -5.57 1.58 -3.37
CA PHE A 97 -4.76 2.65 -3.94
C PHE A 97 -5.43 4.03 -3.85
N ILE A 98 -6.72 4.13 -4.16
CA ILE A 98 -7.49 5.37 -4.03
C ILE A 98 -7.54 5.80 -2.56
N LEU A 99 -7.84 4.86 -1.65
CA LEU A 99 -7.84 5.11 -0.20
C LEU A 99 -6.47 5.60 0.27
N PHE A 100 -5.39 4.98 -0.23
CA PHE A 100 -4.03 5.40 0.06
C PHE A 100 -3.77 6.84 -0.40
N ILE A 101 -4.08 7.20 -1.65
CA ILE A 101 -3.87 8.57 -2.15
C ILE A 101 -4.63 9.59 -1.29
N ILE A 102 -5.90 9.33 -0.98
CA ILE A 102 -6.75 10.26 -0.24
C ILE A 102 -6.25 10.40 1.20
N LEU A 103 -6.27 9.31 1.96
CA LEU A 103 -6.01 9.34 3.39
C LEU A 103 -4.53 9.58 3.67
N ASN A 104 -3.59 8.92 2.97
CA ASN A 104 -2.16 9.19 3.17
C ASN A 104 -1.80 10.62 2.74
N GLY A 105 -2.47 11.17 1.71
CA GLY A 105 -2.34 12.57 1.35
C GLY A 105 -2.69 13.51 2.50
N ILE A 106 -3.80 13.26 3.19
CA ILE A 106 -4.20 13.99 4.40
C ILE A 106 -3.12 13.87 5.48
N VAL A 107 -2.65 12.64 5.75
CA VAL A 107 -1.59 12.40 6.75
C VAL A 107 -0.33 13.22 6.41
N TRP A 108 0.09 13.26 5.15
CA TRP A 108 1.24 14.04 4.70
C TRP A 108 1.03 15.55 4.88
N MET A 109 -0.13 16.09 4.49
CA MET A 109 -0.43 17.51 4.68
C MET A 109 -0.42 17.90 6.16
N MET A 110 -1.03 17.08 7.02
CA MET A 110 -1.01 17.30 8.48
C MET A 110 0.42 17.22 9.02
N THR A 111 1.24 16.31 8.51
CA THR A 111 2.67 16.21 8.88
C THR A 111 3.43 17.49 8.54
N PHE A 112 3.24 18.05 7.34
CA PHE A 112 3.81 19.36 7.00
C PHE A 112 3.25 20.50 7.86
N GLY A 113 1.99 20.38 8.30
CA GLY A 113 1.37 21.27 9.27
C GLY A 113 2.03 21.27 10.67
N LEU A 114 2.89 20.29 10.98
CA LEU A 114 3.69 20.31 12.22
C LEU A 114 4.81 21.35 12.16
N ARG A 115 5.36 21.61 10.96
CA ARG A 115 6.47 22.56 10.75
C ARG A 115 6.02 24.01 10.80
N ARG A 116 4.88 24.32 10.16
CA ARG A 116 4.33 25.68 10.11
C ARG A 116 2.80 25.67 10.03
N LYS A 117 2.14 26.78 10.38
CA LYS A 117 0.72 26.95 10.03
C LYS A 117 0.61 27.12 8.52
N VAL A 118 -0.40 26.50 7.90
CA VAL A 118 -0.58 26.43 6.46
C VAL A 118 -2.04 26.79 6.18
N ASN A 119 -2.29 27.65 5.20
CA ASN A 119 -3.65 27.95 4.75
C ASN A 119 -4.22 26.78 3.92
N ILE A 120 -5.53 26.77 3.71
CA ILE A 120 -6.21 25.66 3.02
C ILE A 120 -5.76 25.52 1.56
N LYS A 121 -5.46 26.63 0.88
CA LYS A 121 -5.04 26.66 -0.53
C LYS A 121 -3.67 26.01 -0.73
N GLU A 122 -2.69 26.32 0.13
CA GLU A 122 -1.39 25.67 0.14
C GLU A 122 -1.51 24.17 0.44
N ASN A 123 -2.40 23.81 1.36
CA ASN A 123 -2.70 22.42 1.68
C ASN A 123 -3.23 21.68 0.44
N VAL A 124 -4.24 22.21 -0.26
CA VAL A 124 -4.76 21.61 -1.50
C VAL A 124 -3.66 21.46 -2.56
N ASN A 125 -2.82 22.47 -2.76
CA ASN A 125 -1.71 22.39 -3.71
C ASN A 125 -0.70 21.29 -3.35
N ARG A 126 -0.38 21.13 -2.05
CA ARG A 126 0.49 20.04 -1.57
C ARG A 126 -0.14 18.68 -1.77
N TRP A 127 -1.45 18.57 -1.53
CA TRP A 127 -2.20 17.33 -1.79
C TRP A 127 -2.17 16.96 -3.27
N LEU A 128 -2.40 17.92 -4.17
CA LEU A 128 -2.34 17.68 -5.61
C LEU A 128 -0.95 17.25 -6.07
N ARG A 129 0.12 17.81 -5.49
CA ARG A 129 1.50 17.35 -5.76
C ARG A 129 1.75 15.95 -5.22
N PHE A 130 1.25 15.65 -4.02
CA PHE A 130 1.30 14.31 -3.45
C PHE A 130 0.59 13.29 -4.35
N ALA A 131 -0.64 13.58 -4.77
CA ALA A 131 -1.39 12.75 -5.72
C ALA A 131 -0.64 12.62 -7.05
N GLY A 132 -0.10 13.72 -7.59
CA GLY A 132 0.70 13.73 -8.81
C GLY A 132 1.95 12.83 -8.72
N ILE A 133 2.69 12.86 -7.61
CA ILE A 133 3.83 11.96 -7.40
C ILE A 133 3.36 10.50 -7.37
N ASN A 134 2.28 10.20 -6.64
CA ASN A 134 1.75 8.83 -6.58
C ASN A 134 1.32 8.33 -7.96
N LEU A 135 0.67 9.17 -8.76
CA LEU A 135 0.28 8.81 -10.12
C LEU A 135 1.52 8.60 -11.00
N ILE A 136 2.50 9.50 -10.97
CA ILE A 136 3.72 9.34 -11.79
C ILE A 136 4.49 8.07 -11.41
N VAL A 137 4.62 7.79 -10.11
CA VAL A 137 5.47 6.70 -9.61
C VAL A 137 4.75 5.35 -9.66
N PHE A 138 3.49 5.29 -9.21
CA PHE A 138 2.79 4.03 -9.03
C PHE A 138 1.79 3.71 -10.13
N LEU A 139 1.27 4.67 -10.91
CA LEU A 139 0.31 4.36 -11.98
C LEU A 139 0.89 3.37 -13.01
N PRO A 140 2.14 3.53 -13.51
CA PRO A 140 2.70 2.54 -14.45
C PRO A 140 2.78 1.14 -13.83
N TYR A 141 3.12 1.06 -12.55
CA TYR A 141 3.17 -0.18 -11.80
C TYR A 141 1.77 -0.83 -11.66
N PHE A 142 0.74 -0.03 -11.37
CA PHE A 142 -0.65 -0.52 -11.30
C PHE A 142 -1.20 -0.95 -12.65
N LEU A 143 -0.93 -0.20 -13.72
CA LEU A 143 -1.32 -0.58 -15.07
C LEU A 143 -0.63 -1.88 -15.50
N PHE A 144 0.65 -2.05 -15.16
CA PHE A 144 1.36 -3.30 -15.40
C PHE A 144 0.76 -4.45 -14.60
N ALA A 145 0.44 -4.25 -13.31
CA ALA A 145 -0.20 -5.26 -12.49
C ALA A 145 -1.60 -5.65 -13.03
N ASP A 146 -2.43 -4.69 -13.44
CA ASP A 146 -3.74 -4.97 -14.04
C ASP A 146 -3.63 -5.73 -15.36
N TRP A 147 -2.71 -5.31 -16.24
CA TRP A 147 -2.43 -6.00 -17.50
C TRP A 147 -1.94 -7.43 -17.23
N TYR A 148 -1.04 -7.60 -16.27
CA TYR A 148 -0.47 -8.89 -15.91
C TYR A 148 -1.55 -9.84 -15.37
N ILE A 149 -2.37 -9.36 -14.44
CA ILE A 149 -3.51 -10.11 -13.91
C ILE A 149 -4.47 -10.46 -15.06
N SER A 150 -4.70 -9.54 -16.01
CA SER A 150 -5.61 -9.79 -17.14
C SER A 150 -5.09 -10.89 -18.05
N SER A 151 -3.78 -10.93 -18.23
CA SER A 151 -3.11 -11.90 -19.10
C SER A 151 -3.15 -13.31 -18.51
N ILE A 152 -3.17 -13.47 -17.18
CA ILE A 152 -3.31 -14.80 -16.55
C ILE A 152 -4.71 -15.38 -16.77
N PHE A 153 -5.73 -14.51 -16.85
CA PHE A 153 -7.10 -14.93 -17.05
C PHE A 153 -7.41 -15.28 -18.52
N THR A 154 -6.49 -14.98 -19.44
CA THR A 154 -6.66 -15.19 -20.88
C THR A 154 -5.60 -16.09 -21.51
N ALA A 155 -4.48 -16.34 -20.82
CA ALA A 155 -3.41 -17.21 -21.27
C ALA A 155 -3.18 -18.35 -20.27
N ASP A 156 -2.82 -19.53 -20.78
CA ASP A 156 -2.32 -20.65 -19.96
C ASP A 156 -0.95 -20.26 -19.36
N VAL A 157 -0.99 -19.50 -18.27
CA VAL A 157 0.21 -19.08 -17.54
C VAL A 157 0.57 -20.17 -16.54
N ASP A 158 1.72 -20.81 -16.76
CA ASP A 158 2.33 -21.72 -15.79
C ASP A 158 2.45 -21.07 -14.39
N VAL A 159 2.11 -21.85 -13.35
CA VAL A 159 2.07 -21.39 -11.95
C VAL A 159 3.44 -20.88 -11.47
N ASN A 160 4.54 -21.48 -11.91
CA ASN A 160 5.87 -21.03 -11.48
C ASN A 160 6.23 -19.68 -12.11
N ASN A 161 5.88 -19.49 -13.39
CA ASN A 161 5.99 -18.18 -14.03
C ASN A 161 5.11 -17.13 -13.33
N PHE A 162 3.92 -17.53 -12.90
CA PHE A 162 3.02 -16.65 -12.14
C PHE A 162 3.67 -16.14 -10.85
N ILE A 163 4.14 -17.06 -10.01
CA ILE A 163 4.79 -16.75 -8.73
C ILE A 163 6.05 -15.91 -8.94
N ARG A 164 6.91 -16.26 -9.92
CA ARG A 164 8.13 -15.50 -10.21
C ARG A 164 7.83 -14.04 -10.55
N ASN A 165 6.83 -13.80 -11.38
CA ASN A 165 6.46 -12.44 -11.77
C ASN A 165 5.84 -11.65 -10.61
N LEU A 166 5.06 -12.29 -9.74
CA LEU A 166 4.59 -11.66 -8.49
C LEU A 166 5.75 -11.21 -7.60
N TRP A 167 6.82 -12.02 -7.48
CA TRP A 167 8.03 -11.62 -6.75
C TRP A 167 8.71 -10.42 -7.40
N ILE A 168 8.86 -10.42 -8.73
CA ILE A 168 9.44 -9.28 -9.47
C ILE A 168 8.65 -8.00 -9.21
N ILE A 169 7.32 -8.08 -9.32
CA ILE A 169 6.38 -6.99 -9.01
C ILE A 169 6.61 -6.51 -7.56
N GLY A 170 6.65 -7.44 -6.60
CA GLY A 170 6.94 -7.14 -5.20
C GLY A 170 8.28 -6.42 -4.99
N TYR A 171 9.37 -6.90 -5.58
CA TYR A 171 10.69 -6.29 -5.45
C TYR A 171 10.80 -4.92 -6.12
N LEU A 172 10.13 -4.71 -7.27
CA LEU A 172 10.06 -3.42 -7.95
C LEU A 172 9.35 -2.34 -7.12
N SER A 173 8.49 -2.72 -6.16
CA SER A 173 7.82 -1.77 -5.28
C SER A 173 8.79 -1.00 -4.36
N LEU A 174 9.94 -1.60 -3.99
CA LEU A 174 10.93 -0.99 -3.09
C LEU A 174 11.58 0.28 -3.67
N PRO A 175 12.21 0.25 -4.87
CA PRO A 175 12.78 1.46 -5.47
C PRO A 175 11.70 2.50 -5.78
N LEU A 176 10.50 2.09 -6.20
CA LEU A 176 9.38 3.00 -6.44
C LEU A 176 8.96 3.70 -5.13
N TYR A 177 8.86 2.96 -4.03
CA TYR A 177 8.55 3.53 -2.73
C TYR A 177 9.62 4.53 -2.27
N TYR A 178 10.90 4.22 -2.46
CA TYR A 178 11.99 5.16 -2.16
C TYR A 178 11.86 6.47 -2.96
N ILE A 179 11.59 6.38 -4.26
CA ILE A 179 11.35 7.54 -5.13
C ILE A 179 10.14 8.33 -4.64
N ALA A 180 9.03 7.66 -4.33
CA ALA A 180 7.80 8.27 -3.85
C ALA A 180 8.01 9.03 -2.54
N VAL A 181 8.59 8.39 -1.51
CA VAL A 181 8.82 9.00 -0.19
C VAL A 181 9.80 10.17 -0.28
N SER A 182 10.82 10.07 -1.12
CA SER A 182 11.73 11.18 -1.43
C SER A 182 11.02 12.36 -2.09
N GLY A 183 10.11 12.09 -3.04
CA GLY A 183 9.25 13.11 -3.64
C GLY A 183 8.28 13.74 -2.63
N PHE A 184 7.67 12.93 -1.76
CA PHE A 184 6.72 13.40 -0.75
C PHE A 184 7.36 14.37 0.25
N GLY A 185 8.64 14.16 0.60
CA GLY A 185 9.43 15.11 1.39
C GLY A 185 9.55 16.50 0.77
N LEU A 186 9.27 16.65 -0.52
CA LEU A 186 9.43 17.89 -1.29
C LEU A 186 8.11 18.53 -1.73
N ILE A 187 6.94 18.04 -1.31
CA ILE A 187 5.63 18.55 -1.80
C ILE A 187 5.38 20.04 -1.51
N ASP A 188 6.13 20.65 -0.59
CA ASP A 188 6.06 22.10 -0.33
C ASP A 188 6.75 22.95 -1.42
N LYS A 189 7.59 22.34 -2.25
CA LYS A 189 8.35 23.01 -3.32
C LYS A 189 7.59 22.99 -4.65
N SER A 190 7.96 23.89 -5.56
CA SER A 190 7.46 23.84 -6.94
C SER A 190 8.00 22.62 -7.68
N TRP A 191 7.30 22.09 -8.69
CA TRP A 191 7.74 20.90 -9.44
C TRP A 191 9.18 21.00 -9.96
N LYS A 192 9.58 22.17 -10.48
CA LYS A 192 10.93 22.43 -10.97
C LYS A 192 11.98 22.31 -9.86
N GLU A 193 11.70 22.89 -8.70
CA GLU A 193 12.58 22.79 -7.52
C GLU A 193 12.59 21.39 -6.93
N MET A 194 11.44 20.70 -6.91
CA MET A 194 11.32 19.31 -6.47
C MET A 194 12.28 18.43 -7.27
N CYS A 195 12.23 18.47 -8.60
CA CYS A 195 13.12 17.68 -9.46
C CYS A 195 14.60 18.00 -9.19
N LYS A 196 14.95 19.28 -9.04
CA LYS A 196 16.33 19.71 -8.76
C LYS A 196 16.83 19.18 -7.42
N ILE A 197 16.06 19.35 -6.35
CA ILE A 197 16.45 18.93 -4.99
C ILE A 197 16.45 17.41 -4.89
N PHE A 198 15.44 16.74 -5.47
CA PHE A 198 15.36 15.28 -5.56
C PHE A 198 16.63 14.70 -6.20
N TYR A 199 17.03 15.22 -7.35
CA TYR A 199 18.26 14.77 -8.01
C TYR A 199 19.50 15.00 -7.14
N GLN A 200 19.61 16.15 -6.47
CA GLN A 200 20.77 16.49 -5.64
C GLN A 200 20.86 15.69 -4.34
N LYS A 201 19.73 15.37 -3.70
CA LYS A 201 19.69 14.77 -2.35
C LYS A 201 19.32 13.29 -2.36
N ALA A 202 18.38 12.86 -3.20
CA ALA A 202 17.98 11.46 -3.30
C ALA A 202 18.90 10.68 -4.26
N ILE A 203 19.15 11.20 -5.47
CA ILE A 203 19.97 10.47 -6.46
C ILE A 203 21.47 10.65 -6.21
N LYS A 204 22.00 11.88 -6.25
CA LYS A 204 23.44 12.14 -6.10
C LYS A 204 24.00 11.76 -4.72
N LYS A 205 23.15 11.80 -3.68
CA LYS A 205 23.50 11.41 -2.31
C LYS A 205 22.77 10.15 -1.88
N ILE A 206 22.54 9.22 -2.81
CA ILE A 206 21.89 7.94 -2.53
C ILE A 206 22.64 7.14 -1.46
N TYR A 207 23.97 7.20 -1.44
CA TYR A 207 24.80 6.55 -0.42
C TYR A 207 24.55 7.05 1.02
N ILE A 208 23.93 8.23 1.19
CA ILE A 208 23.51 8.74 2.51
C ILE A 208 22.05 8.40 2.78
N THR A 209 21.18 8.58 1.79
CA THR A 209 19.72 8.39 1.96
C THR A 209 19.31 6.93 1.99
N LEU A 210 19.98 6.05 1.25
CA LEU A 210 19.65 4.64 1.17
C LEU A 210 19.89 3.89 2.48
N PRO A 211 21.03 4.05 3.20
CA PRO A 211 21.19 3.43 4.52
C PRO A 211 20.14 3.92 5.53
N VAL A 212 19.80 5.21 5.49
CA VAL A 212 18.73 5.76 6.32
C VAL A 212 17.40 5.10 5.95
N ALA A 213 17.04 5.04 4.67
CA ALA A 213 15.84 4.36 4.22
C ALA A 213 15.82 2.89 4.65
N ALA A 214 16.93 2.15 4.53
CA ALA A 214 17.03 0.75 4.90
C ALA A 214 16.79 0.52 6.40
N VAL A 215 17.42 1.32 7.26
CA VAL A 215 17.17 1.25 8.72
C VAL A 215 15.70 1.54 9.04
N LEU A 216 15.12 2.57 8.41
CA LEU A 216 13.74 2.95 8.66
C LEU A 216 12.75 1.87 8.17
N HIS A 217 13.01 1.24 7.02
CA HIS A 217 12.21 0.09 6.55
C HIS A 217 12.40 -1.13 7.43
N GLY A 218 13.63 -1.40 7.89
CA GLY A 218 13.90 -2.48 8.84
C GLY A 218 13.13 -2.31 10.15
N LEU A 219 12.97 -1.08 10.65
CA LEU A 219 12.14 -0.80 11.82
C LEU A 219 10.64 -1.02 11.55
N ILE A 220 10.14 -0.60 10.39
CA ILE A 220 8.74 -0.86 9.99
C ILE A 220 8.49 -2.36 9.82
N ALA A 221 9.37 -3.06 9.11
CA ALA A 221 9.26 -4.50 8.89
C ALA A 221 9.39 -5.28 10.20
N GLY A 222 10.35 -4.92 11.06
CA GLY A 222 10.53 -5.53 12.37
C GLY A 222 9.34 -5.33 13.29
N THR A 223 8.76 -4.12 13.34
CA THR A 223 7.54 -3.89 14.13
C THR A 223 6.29 -4.53 13.53
N GLY A 224 6.20 -4.61 12.20
CA GLY A 224 5.17 -5.40 11.52
C GLY A 224 5.28 -6.90 11.82
N TYR A 225 6.51 -7.44 11.85
CA TYR A 225 6.76 -8.83 12.22
C TYR A 225 6.43 -9.10 13.69
N LEU A 226 6.76 -8.19 14.61
CA LEU A 226 6.34 -8.29 16.01
C LEU A 226 4.80 -8.30 16.13
N LEU A 227 4.12 -7.43 15.38
CA LEU A 227 2.65 -7.41 15.34
C LEU A 227 2.11 -8.75 14.82
N PHE A 228 2.68 -9.30 13.76
CA PHE A 228 2.33 -10.63 13.25
C PHE A 228 2.50 -11.71 14.33
N LEU A 229 3.65 -11.79 15.00
CA LEU A 229 3.89 -12.76 16.07
C LEU A 229 2.90 -12.62 17.24
N THR A 230 2.44 -11.39 17.55
CA THR A 230 1.43 -11.20 18.60
C THR A 230 0.03 -11.65 18.18
N LEU A 231 -0.26 -11.64 16.88
CA LEU A 231 -1.54 -12.06 16.31
C LEU A 231 -1.59 -13.56 16.00
N ASP A 232 -0.44 -14.17 15.73
CA ASP A 232 -0.27 -15.61 15.41
C ASP A 232 -0.30 -16.51 16.66
N THR A 233 -0.99 -16.07 17.72
CA THR A 233 -1.18 -16.84 18.94
C THR A 233 -2.66 -17.21 19.07
N GLU A 234 -2.97 -18.41 19.59
CA GLU A 234 -4.35 -18.89 19.71
C GLU A 234 -5.26 -17.92 20.48
N VAL A 235 -4.71 -17.25 21.50
CA VAL A 235 -5.38 -16.18 22.25
C VAL A 235 -4.48 -14.95 22.25
N PRO A 236 -4.68 -14.00 21.32
CA PRO A 236 -3.87 -12.80 21.24
C PRO A 236 -4.02 -11.95 22.50
N ASN A 237 -2.90 -11.63 23.15
CA ASN A 237 -2.90 -10.66 24.23
C ASN A 237 -3.15 -9.26 23.65
N LEU A 238 -4.36 -8.73 23.86
CA LEU A 238 -4.78 -7.45 23.33
C LEU A 238 -3.85 -6.30 23.72
N PHE A 239 -3.27 -6.31 24.92
CA PHE A 239 -2.32 -5.28 25.34
C PHE A 239 -1.04 -5.29 24.48
N TYR A 240 -0.52 -6.47 24.14
CA TYR A 240 0.62 -6.59 23.23
C TYR A 240 0.27 -6.17 21.81
N VAL A 241 -0.91 -6.52 21.31
CA VAL A 241 -1.39 -6.07 19.99
C VAL A 241 -1.50 -4.54 19.93
N PHE A 242 -2.13 -3.91 20.92
CA PHE A 242 -2.26 -2.45 20.96
C PHE A 242 -0.92 -1.73 21.11
N SER A 243 -0.02 -2.23 21.95
CA SER A 243 1.30 -1.62 22.17
C SER A 243 2.22 -1.76 20.95
N THR A 244 2.28 -2.94 20.32
CA THR A 244 3.05 -3.16 19.08
C THR A 244 2.47 -2.36 17.91
N GLY A 245 1.14 -2.31 17.76
CA GLY A 245 0.49 -1.46 16.76
C GLY A 245 0.77 0.03 16.98
N THR A 246 0.71 0.51 18.23
CA THR A 246 1.06 1.89 18.57
C THR A 246 2.51 2.20 18.24
N LEU A 247 3.42 1.26 18.51
CA LEU A 247 4.84 1.40 18.17
C LEU A 247 5.04 1.48 16.65
N PHE A 248 4.40 0.59 15.88
CA PHE A 248 4.44 0.58 14.42
C PHE A 248 4.02 1.93 13.83
N PHE A 249 2.86 2.46 14.23
CA PHE A 249 2.37 3.75 13.74
C PHE A 249 3.27 4.92 14.16
N THR A 250 3.79 4.88 15.38
CA THR A 250 4.71 5.89 15.91
C THR A 250 6.02 5.92 15.12
N ILE A 251 6.59 4.75 14.81
CA ILE A 251 7.81 4.62 14.01
C ILE A 251 7.60 5.22 12.62
N ILE A 252 6.51 4.89 11.93
CA ILE A 252 6.20 5.46 10.60
C ILE A 252 6.13 6.99 10.66
N LEU A 253 5.51 7.55 11.70
CA LEU A 253 5.38 8.99 11.86
C LEU A 253 6.76 9.65 12.08
N ILE A 254 7.57 9.11 12.99
CA ILE A 254 8.92 9.62 13.27
C ILE A 254 9.80 9.54 12.01
N ILE A 255 9.75 8.42 11.30
CA ILE A 255 10.42 8.20 10.01
C ILE A 255 10.06 9.31 9.03
N ARG A 256 8.77 9.59 8.85
CA ARG A 256 8.29 10.62 7.94
C ARG A 256 8.85 11.99 8.29
N LEU A 257 8.85 12.36 9.57
CA LEU A 257 9.39 13.65 10.01
C LEU A 257 10.90 13.77 9.82
N ILE A 258 11.65 12.72 10.14
CA ILE A 258 13.09 12.66 9.90
C ILE A 258 13.37 12.85 8.40
N TRP A 259 12.62 12.16 7.55
CA TRP A 259 12.78 12.24 6.10
C TRP A 259 12.50 13.63 5.54
N ILE A 260 11.38 14.24 5.95
CA ILE A 260 11.02 15.62 5.56
C ILE A 260 12.12 16.61 5.96
N ASN A 261 12.58 16.55 7.20
CA ASN A 261 13.60 17.49 7.66
C ASN A 261 14.94 17.26 6.95
N TYR A 262 15.35 16.00 6.72
CA TYR A 262 16.59 15.70 6.02
C TYR A 262 16.59 16.15 4.55
N ILE A 263 15.47 15.99 3.85
CA ILE A 263 15.37 16.32 2.43
C ILE A 263 15.25 17.83 2.19
N LEU A 264 14.67 18.57 3.14
CA LEU A 264 14.43 20.01 3.01
C LEU A 264 15.59 20.88 3.49
N ASP A 265 16.43 20.37 4.40
CA ASP A 265 17.68 20.99 4.88
C ASP A 265 18.87 20.49 4.04
#